data_AF-A0A8J7SQD7-F1
#
_entry.id   AF-A0A8J7SQD7-F1
#
_cell.length_a   1.000
_cell.length_b   1.000
_cell.length_c   1.000
_cell.angle_alpha   90.00
_cell.angle_beta   90.00
_cell.angle_gamma   90.00
#
_symmetry.space_group_name_H-M   'P 1'
#
loop_
_entity.id
_entity.type
_entity.pdbx_description
1 polymer ?
#
loop_
_entity_poly.entity_id
_entity_poly.type
_entity_poly.pdbx_seq_one_letter_code
_entity_poly.pdbx_strand_id
1 'polypeptide(L)'
;MYYNGTNWLPVGGSIGVSPEEITAPTIVLDNNTLYVAFIDTVNFNPGKLSVMSYDVVTDMKKTEAVNNSFEIYPNPATNTIGVEIEQDFEFIAILEMNGKLLKTTTSKNIKIDDLPGGVYLLQIKTNEGFGYKRFVKK
;
A
#
# COMPACT_ATOMS: atom_id res chain seq x y z
N MET A 1 -0.86 16.35 16.32
CA MET A 1 0.12 15.95 17.36
C MET A 1 0.27 17.08 18.37
N TYR A 2 0.51 16.79 19.64
CA TYR A 2 0.94 17.79 20.63
C TYR A 2 2.16 17.26 21.37
N TYR A 3 3.07 18.17 21.73
CA TYR A 3 4.29 17.82 22.47
C TYR A 3 4.00 17.93 23.96
N ASN A 4 4.18 16.83 24.70
CA ASN A 4 3.91 16.78 26.15
C ASN A 4 5.15 17.13 27.01
N GLY A 5 6.23 17.61 26.39
CA GLY A 5 7.51 17.86 27.06
C GLY A 5 8.53 16.71 26.91
N THR A 6 8.10 15.52 26.48
CA THR A 6 8.99 14.35 26.32
C THR A 6 8.77 13.62 24.99
N ASN A 7 7.50 13.50 24.56
CA ASN A 7 7.11 12.78 23.34
C ASN A 7 6.12 13.61 22.51
N TRP A 8 6.13 13.39 21.22
CA TRP A 8 5.05 13.80 20.33
C TRP A 8 3.91 12.79 20.45
N LEU A 9 2.77 13.24 20.97
CA LEU A 9 1.58 12.42 21.11
C LEU A 9 0.51 12.79 20.07
N PRO A 10 -0.24 11.83 19.51
CA PRO A 10 -1.41 12.10 18.70
C PRO A 10 -2.44 12.92 19.48
N VAL A 11 -3.07 13.86 18.78
CA VAL A 11 -4.22 14.60 19.30
C VAL A 11 -5.42 13.73 18.98
N GLY A 12 -5.99 13.05 19.99
CA GLY A 12 -7.14 12.16 19.78
C GLY A 12 -7.08 10.77 20.42
N GLY A 13 -6.02 10.42 21.16
CA GLY A 13 -5.87 9.05 21.71
C GLY A 13 -5.03 8.16 20.81
N SER A 14 -5.43 6.90 20.58
CA SER A 14 -4.67 5.97 19.74
C SER A 14 -4.50 6.48 18.30
N ILE A 15 -3.35 6.21 17.68
CA ILE A 15 -3.15 6.41 16.25
C ILE A 15 -4.16 5.52 15.51
N GLY A 16 -5.16 6.12 14.86
CA GLY A 16 -6.22 5.38 14.18
C GLY A 16 -7.53 6.16 14.09
N VAL A 17 -8.54 5.54 13.49
CA VAL A 17 -9.91 6.08 13.38
C VAL A 17 -10.52 6.17 14.78
N SER A 18 -11.30 7.22 15.04
CA SER A 18 -12.03 7.31 16.31
C SER A 18 -12.92 6.07 16.47
N PRO A 19 -12.92 5.41 17.65
CA PRO A 19 -13.68 4.19 17.88
C PRO A 19 -15.19 4.43 17.98
N GLU A 20 -15.63 5.69 18.07
CA GLU A 20 -17.01 6.09 18.32
C GLU A 20 -17.45 7.20 17.33
N GLU A 21 -18.50 7.95 17.69
CA GLU A 21 -19.12 8.95 16.81
C GLU A 21 -18.18 10.13 16.52
N ILE A 22 -18.02 10.43 15.23
CA ILE A 22 -17.32 11.63 14.74
C ILE A 22 -18.30 12.61 14.12
N THR A 23 -17.95 13.89 14.12
CA THR A 23 -18.73 14.95 13.46
C THR A 23 -17.91 15.66 12.38
N ALA A 24 -18.61 16.28 11.43
CA ALA A 24 -18.04 17.06 10.33
C ALA A 24 -16.91 16.37 9.54
N PRO A 25 -17.08 15.10 9.10
CA PRO A 25 -16.06 14.45 8.28
C PRO A 25 -15.89 15.20 6.95
N THR A 26 -14.64 15.44 6.56
CA THR A 26 -14.28 15.96 5.24
C THR A 26 -13.17 15.13 4.62
N ILE A 27 -13.23 15.03 3.30
CA ILE A 27 -12.26 14.31 2.49
C ILE A 27 -11.79 15.25 1.38
N VAL A 28 -10.48 15.44 1.29
CA VAL A 28 -9.87 16.34 0.30
C VAL A 28 -8.67 15.63 -0.30
N LEU A 29 -8.54 15.70 -1.63
CA LEU A 29 -7.33 15.30 -2.33
C LEU A 29 -6.52 16.55 -2.65
N ASP A 30 -5.28 16.61 -2.18
CA ASP A 30 -4.34 17.68 -2.51
C ASP A 30 -2.96 17.08 -2.81
N ASN A 31 -2.36 17.44 -3.95
CA ASN A 31 -1.05 16.94 -4.40
C ASN A 31 -0.84 15.42 -4.20
N ASN A 32 -1.80 14.61 -4.67
CA ASN A 32 -1.81 13.14 -4.55
C ASN A 32 -1.83 12.59 -3.11
N THR A 33 -2.06 13.44 -2.12
CA THR A 33 -2.30 13.05 -0.73
C THR A 33 -3.78 13.19 -0.42
N LEU A 34 -4.41 12.09 0.00
CA LEU A 34 -5.78 12.11 0.50
C LEU A 34 -5.75 12.50 1.96
N TYR A 35 -6.40 13.60 2.28
CA TYR A 35 -6.63 14.04 3.64
C TYR A 35 -8.04 13.67 4.07
N VAL A 36 -8.14 12.98 5.20
CA VAL A 36 -9.39 12.71 5.91
C VAL A 36 -9.36 13.48 7.21
N ALA A 37 -10.27 14.43 7.40
CA ALA A 37 -10.38 15.19 8.63
C ALA A 37 -11.74 14.98 9.29
N PHE A 38 -11.76 14.94 10.62
CA PHE A 38 -12.96 14.73 11.42
C PHE A 38 -12.81 15.33 12.82
N ILE A 39 -13.93 15.56 13.51
CA ILE A 39 -13.94 16.01 14.90
C ILE A 39 -14.43 14.87 15.79
N ASP A 40 -13.57 14.39 16.70
CA ASP A 40 -13.95 13.48 17.78
C ASP A 40 -14.52 14.32 18.94
N THR A 41 -15.82 14.18 19.19
CA THR A 41 -16.55 14.91 20.23
C THR A 41 -16.89 14.05 21.44
N VAL A 42 -16.80 12.73 21.31
CA VAL A 42 -17.19 11.81 22.39
C VAL A 42 -16.06 11.67 23.40
N ASN A 43 -14.83 11.58 22.92
CA ASN A 43 -13.65 11.45 23.78
C ASN A 43 -13.10 12.81 24.26
N PHE A 44 -13.54 13.91 23.63
CA PHE A 44 -13.02 15.25 23.91
C PHE A 44 -14.13 16.29 23.90
N ASN A 45 -14.25 17.04 25.00
CA ASN A 45 -15.11 18.22 25.10
C ASN A 45 -14.26 19.46 25.52
N PRO A 46 -14.12 20.50 24.67
CA PRO A 46 -14.66 20.60 23.31
C PRO A 46 -13.97 19.60 22.36
N GLY A 47 -14.70 19.16 21.32
CA GLY A 47 -14.22 18.19 20.34
C GLY A 47 -12.87 18.53 19.72
N LYS A 48 -12.11 17.52 19.31
CA LYS A 48 -10.78 17.69 18.70
C LYS A 48 -10.78 17.36 17.23
N LEU A 49 -10.20 18.26 16.42
CA LEU A 49 -9.92 18.02 15.01
C LEU A 49 -8.75 17.05 14.86
N SER A 50 -8.99 15.98 14.12
CA SER A 50 -7.97 15.01 13.68
C SER A 50 -7.89 15.04 12.16
N VAL A 51 -6.66 14.91 11.62
CA VAL A 51 -6.39 14.83 10.19
C VAL A 51 -5.50 13.62 9.95
N MET A 52 -5.91 12.77 9.01
CA MET A 52 -5.13 11.65 8.49
C MET A 52 -4.76 11.93 7.04
N SER A 53 -3.53 11.58 6.67
CA SER A 53 -3.06 11.63 5.29
C SER A 53 -2.80 10.21 4.79
N TYR A 54 -3.24 9.93 3.57
CA TYR A 54 -2.94 8.71 2.85
C TYR A 54 -2.32 9.09 1.51
N ASP A 55 -1.17 8.51 1.18
CA ASP A 55 -0.62 8.64 -0.16
C ASP A 55 -1.53 7.93 -1.15
N VAL A 56 -2.14 8.68 -2.05
CA VAL A 56 -2.90 8.11 -3.16
C VAL A 56 -1.91 7.79 -4.26
N VAL A 57 -1.70 6.51 -4.50
CA VAL A 57 -0.84 6.02 -5.59
C VAL A 57 -1.59 6.18 -6.91
N THR A 58 -1.62 7.41 -7.43
CA THR A 58 -2.12 7.74 -8.78
C THR A 58 -1.02 8.33 -9.66
N ASP A 59 0.23 8.39 -9.18
CA ASP A 59 1.35 8.86 -9.99
C ASP A 59 1.76 7.78 -11.00
N MET A 60 1.07 7.78 -12.14
CA MET A 60 1.35 6.87 -13.25
C MET A 60 2.82 6.93 -13.68
N LYS A 61 3.50 8.08 -13.56
CA LYS A 61 4.92 8.18 -13.92
C LYS A 61 5.80 7.38 -12.96
N LYS A 62 5.53 7.45 -11.66
CA LYS A 62 6.24 6.62 -10.67
C LYS A 62 5.97 5.14 -10.89
N THR A 63 4.72 4.76 -11.16
CA THR A 63 4.40 3.36 -11.47
C THR A 63 5.07 2.88 -12.76
N GLU A 64 5.12 3.70 -13.81
CA GLU A 64 5.87 3.37 -15.03
C GLU A 64 7.37 3.25 -14.77
N ALA A 65 7.95 4.14 -13.98
CA ALA A 65 9.36 4.07 -13.60
C ALA A 65 9.68 2.76 -12.87
N VAL A 66 8.86 2.38 -11.88
CA VAL A 66 9.03 1.11 -11.18
C VAL A 66 8.78 -0.08 -12.12
N ASN A 67 7.76 -0.04 -13.00
CA ASN A 67 7.53 -1.12 -13.98
C ASN A 67 8.73 -1.38 -14.89
N ASN A 68 9.51 -0.34 -15.20
CA ASN A 68 10.71 -0.43 -16.03
C ASN A 68 11.98 -0.79 -15.24
N SER A 69 11.93 -0.77 -13.90
CA SER A 69 13.10 -1.05 -13.05
C SER A 69 13.22 -2.51 -12.62
N PHE A 70 12.24 -3.36 -12.97
CA PHE A 70 12.33 -4.79 -12.71
C PHE A 70 11.78 -5.64 -13.86
N GLU A 71 12.28 -6.87 -13.94
CA GLU A 71 11.79 -7.91 -14.83
C GLU A 71 11.41 -9.17 -14.06
N ILE A 72 10.58 -10.00 -14.69
CA ILE A 72 10.07 -11.24 -14.10
C ILE A 72 10.35 -12.43 -15.02
N TYR A 73 10.77 -13.55 -14.45
CA TYR A 73 11.13 -14.73 -15.22
C TYR A 73 10.97 -16.03 -14.42
N PRO A 74 10.74 -17.18 -15.07
CA PRO A 74 10.29 -17.29 -16.45
C PRO A 74 8.84 -16.79 -16.57
N ASN A 75 8.45 -16.36 -17.77
CA ASN A 75 7.06 -16.09 -18.10
C ASN A 75 6.79 -16.67 -19.50
N PRO A 76 5.95 -17.72 -19.65
CA PRO A 76 5.13 -18.35 -18.62
C PRO A 76 5.92 -19.12 -17.54
N ALA A 77 5.40 -19.11 -16.30
CA ALA A 77 5.98 -19.74 -15.12
C ALA A 77 5.29 -21.08 -14.78
N THR A 78 6.02 -22.01 -14.13
CA THR A 78 5.51 -23.32 -13.71
C THR A 78 5.45 -23.47 -12.20
N ASN A 79 6.58 -23.40 -11.51
CA ASN A 79 6.64 -23.64 -10.05
C ASN A 79 7.15 -22.43 -9.29
N THR A 80 8.00 -21.62 -9.93
CA THR A 80 8.59 -20.43 -9.34
C THR A 80 8.60 -19.29 -10.35
N ILE A 81 8.59 -18.08 -9.80
CA ILE A 81 8.86 -16.84 -10.53
C ILE A 81 9.96 -16.08 -9.80
N GLY A 82 10.98 -15.67 -10.54
CA GLY A 82 12.07 -14.81 -10.13
C GLY A 82 11.79 -13.37 -10.53
N VAL A 83 12.28 -12.44 -9.70
CA VAL A 83 12.24 -11.01 -9.93
C VAL A 83 13.67 -10.49 -10.01
N GLU A 84 14.02 -9.89 -11.14
CA GLU A 84 15.27 -9.16 -11.34
C GLU A 84 15.00 -7.68 -11.10
N ILE A 85 15.64 -7.12 -10.08
CA ILE A 85 15.54 -5.71 -9.70
C ILE A 85 16.85 -5.30 -9.03
N GLU A 86 17.38 -4.13 -9.41
CA GLU A 86 18.62 -3.59 -8.85
C GLU A 86 18.39 -2.82 -7.55
N GLN A 87 17.29 -2.07 -7.46
CA GLN A 87 16.93 -1.28 -6.29
C GLN A 87 16.34 -2.13 -5.15
N ASP A 88 16.39 -1.58 -3.94
CA ASP A 88 15.72 -2.16 -2.78
C ASP A 88 14.19 -2.08 -2.93
N PHE A 89 13.51 -3.08 -2.37
CA PHE A 89 12.06 -3.16 -2.34
C PHE A 89 11.58 -3.60 -0.96
N GLU A 90 10.37 -3.19 -0.59
CA GLU A 90 9.75 -3.52 0.69
C GLU A 90 9.10 -4.91 0.65
N PHE A 91 8.28 -5.18 -0.38
CA PHE A 91 7.65 -6.48 -0.57
C PHE A 91 7.22 -6.72 -2.03
N ILE A 92 6.97 -7.99 -2.33
CA ILE A 92 6.32 -8.47 -3.55
C ILE A 92 5.00 -9.15 -3.16
N ALA A 93 3.95 -8.89 -3.92
CA ALA A 93 2.64 -9.51 -3.77
C ALA A 93 2.20 -10.19 -5.08
N ILE A 94 1.56 -11.35 -4.95
CA ILE A 94 0.88 -12.03 -6.05
C ILE A 94 -0.62 -11.81 -5.90
N LEU A 95 -1.24 -11.30 -6.96
CA LEU A 95 -2.64 -10.92 -7.01
C LEU A 95 -3.36 -11.69 -8.13
N GLU A 96 -4.64 -12.01 -7.91
CA GLU A 96 -5.55 -12.35 -9.01
C GLU A 96 -5.84 -11.12 -9.87
N MET A 97 -6.37 -11.33 -11.09
CA MET A 97 -6.74 -10.24 -12.01
C MET A 97 -7.83 -9.30 -11.45
N ASN A 98 -8.60 -9.75 -10.46
CA ASN A 98 -9.58 -8.93 -9.74
C ASN A 98 -8.96 -8.12 -8.59
N GLY A 99 -7.64 -8.21 -8.38
CA GLY A 99 -6.91 -7.54 -7.30
C GLY A 99 -6.86 -8.29 -5.96
N LYS A 100 -7.46 -9.48 -5.85
CA LYS A 100 -7.40 -10.29 -4.63
C LYS A 100 -5.97 -10.70 -4.33
N LEU A 101 -5.51 -10.40 -3.12
CA LEU A 101 -4.21 -10.80 -2.61
C LEU A 101 -4.15 -12.32 -2.37
N LEU A 102 -3.16 -12.99 -2.96
CA LEU A 102 -2.92 -14.42 -2.79
C LEU A 102 -1.69 -14.70 -1.92
N LYS A 103 -0.61 -13.94 -2.11
CA LYS A 103 0.67 -14.17 -1.43
C LYS A 103 1.46 -12.88 -1.29
N THR A 104 2.24 -12.76 -0.22
CA THR A 104 3.22 -11.70 0.00
C THR A 104 4.58 -12.29 0.36
N THR A 105 5.67 -11.66 -0.06
CA THR A 105 7.04 -12.12 0.24
C THR A 105 8.04 -10.97 0.13
N THR A 106 9.18 -11.11 0.79
CA THR A 106 10.36 -10.24 0.64
C THR A 106 11.47 -10.90 -0.19
N SER A 107 11.25 -12.13 -0.66
CA SER A 107 12.18 -12.86 -1.52
C SER A 107 11.99 -12.53 -3.00
N LYS A 108 13.10 -12.37 -3.73
CA LYS A 108 13.11 -12.25 -5.20
C LYS A 108 12.70 -13.54 -5.92
N ASN A 109 12.73 -14.69 -5.24
CA ASN A 109 12.27 -15.97 -5.78
C ASN A 109 10.99 -16.41 -5.06
N ILE A 110 9.91 -16.57 -5.80
CA ILE A 110 8.57 -16.80 -5.29
C ILE A 110 8.07 -18.16 -5.78
N LYS A 111 7.65 -19.02 -4.84
CA LYS A 111 6.96 -20.27 -5.14
C LYS A 111 5.49 -20.02 -5.47
N ILE A 112 5.03 -20.62 -6.55
CA ILE A 112 3.69 -20.49 -7.13
C ILE A 112 3.09 -21.83 -7.56
N ASP A 113 3.68 -22.95 -7.10
CA ASP A 113 3.21 -24.31 -7.39
C ASP A 113 1.81 -24.60 -6.84
N ASP A 114 1.39 -23.85 -5.82
CA ASP A 114 0.06 -23.86 -5.21
C ASP A 114 -0.99 -23.10 -6.03
N LEU A 115 -0.59 -22.33 -7.05
CA LEU A 115 -1.51 -21.54 -7.86
C LEU A 115 -2.03 -22.33 -9.07
N PRO A 116 -3.36 -22.31 -9.34
CA PRO A 116 -3.92 -22.85 -10.57
C PRO A 116 -3.35 -22.19 -11.83
N GLY A 117 -3.37 -22.91 -12.95
CA GLY A 117 -3.04 -22.35 -14.26
C GLY A 117 -3.93 -21.14 -14.58
N GLY A 118 -3.32 -20.03 -14.99
CA GLY A 118 -4.03 -18.76 -15.14
C GLY A 118 -3.14 -17.54 -15.28
N VAL A 119 -3.76 -16.37 -15.33
CA VAL A 119 -3.09 -15.07 -15.44
C VAL A 119 -3.12 -14.38 -14.07
N TYR A 120 -1.98 -13.84 -13.67
CA TYR A 120 -1.79 -13.19 -12.38
C TYR A 120 -1.03 -11.88 -12.54
N LEU A 121 -1.14 -11.02 -11.52
CA LEU A 121 -0.33 -9.82 -11.37
C LEU A 121 0.69 -10.03 -10.27
N LEU A 122 1.95 -9.75 -10.55
CA LEU A 122 2.98 -9.54 -9.56
C LEU A 122 3.09 -8.04 -9.31
N GLN A 123 2.78 -7.62 -8.08
CA GLN A 123 2.96 -6.27 -7.59
C GLN A 123 4.26 -6.21 -6.79
N ILE A 124 5.07 -5.17 -6.98
CA ILE A 124 6.25 -4.88 -6.15
C ILE A 124 6.10 -3.50 -5.54
N LYS A 125 6.40 -3.39 -4.24
CA LYS A 125 6.43 -2.12 -3.51
C LYS A 125 7.88 -1.72 -3.28
N THR A 126 8.26 -0.55 -3.77
CA THR A 126 9.54 0.11 -3.52
C THR A 126 9.33 1.42 -2.77
N ASN A 127 10.43 2.04 -2.37
CA ASN A 127 10.44 3.40 -1.85
C ASN A 127 9.89 4.44 -2.85
N GLU A 128 9.99 4.18 -4.16
CA GLU A 128 9.50 5.07 -5.22
C GLU A 128 8.02 4.86 -5.55
N GLY A 129 7.44 3.72 -5.17
CA GLY A 129 6.02 3.46 -5.39
C GLY A 129 5.72 1.99 -5.64
N PHE A 130 4.63 1.73 -6.35
CA PHE A 130 4.23 0.38 -6.75
C PHE A 130 4.50 0.16 -8.24
N GLY A 131 5.02 -1.02 -8.57
CA GLY A 131 5.10 -1.55 -9.92
C GLY A 131 4.33 -2.86 -10.06
N TYR A 132 3.99 -3.22 -11.30
CA TYR A 132 3.13 -4.34 -11.66
C TYR A 132 3.63 -5.02 -12.94
N LYS A 133 3.77 -6.34 -12.92
CA LYS A 133 3.99 -7.15 -14.13
C LYS A 133 2.97 -8.29 -14.17
N ARG A 134 2.41 -8.54 -15.36
CA ARG A 134 1.53 -9.68 -15.61
C ARG A 134 2.35 -10.93 -15.94
N PHE A 135 2.02 -12.06 -15.34
CA PHE A 135 2.59 -13.35 -15.71
C PHE A 135 1.52 -14.43 -15.94
N VAL A 136 1.91 -15.46 -16.69
CA VAL A 136 1.08 -16.62 -16.97
C VAL A 136 1.62 -17.81 -16.20
N LYS A 137 0.80 -18.43 -15.36
CA LYS A 137 1.06 -19.73 -14.72
C LYS A 137 0.53 -20.85 -15.63
N LYS A 138 1.41 -21.81 -15.95
CA LYS A 138 1.03 -23.05 -16.65
C LYS A 138 0.37 -24.06 -15.72
#